data_AF-A0A918AEP1-F1
#
_entry.id   AF-A0A918AEP1-F1
#
_cell.length_a   1.000
_cell.length_b   1.000
_cell.length_c   1.000
_cell.angle_alpha   90.00
_cell.angle_beta   90.00
_cell.angle_gamma   90.00
#
_symmetry.space_group_name_H-M   'P 1'
#
loop_
_entity.id
_entity.type
_entity.pdbx_description
1 polymer ?
#
loop_
_entity_poly.entity_id
_entity_poly.type
_entity_poly.pdbx_seq_one_letter_code
_entity_poly.pdbx_strand_id
1 'polypeptide(L)'
;MTTPTVVLVHGAFAESASWNGVVADLKRRGYPVIAIANPLRGLQEDAAYLRSLLDSLTGPIVIAGHSYGGSVLSEAADGVPGVKALVYQNVGQCSGVYRRG
;
A
#
# COMPACT_ATOMS: atom_id res chain seq x y z
N MET A 1 9.03 3.39 19.37
CA MET A 1 8.76 3.48 17.92
C MET A 1 7.26 3.63 17.75
N THR A 2 6.80 4.53 16.89
CA THR A 2 5.36 4.71 16.62
C THR A 2 4.84 3.55 15.76
N THR A 3 3.61 3.11 16.03
CA THR A 3 2.96 2.06 15.23
C THR A 3 2.72 2.56 13.81
N PRO A 4 3.17 1.83 12.77
CA PRO A 4 3.00 2.27 11.39
C PRO A 4 1.57 2.14 10.90
N THR A 5 1.17 3.05 10.03
CA THR A 5 -0.05 2.91 9.23
C THR A 5 0.20 1.97 8.07
N VAL A 6 -0.63 0.92 7.95
CA VAL A 6 -0.56 -0.04 6.85
C VAL A 6 -1.53 0.37 5.75
N VAL A 7 -1.02 0.61 4.55
CA VAL A 7 -1.80 0.97 3.36
C VAL A 7 -1.83 -0.24 2.42
N LEU A 8 -3.03 -0.68 2.03
CA LEU A 8 -3.24 -1.87 1.21
C LEU A 8 -3.81 -1.47 -0.16
N VAL A 9 -3.13 -1.93 -1.23
CA VAL A 9 -3.42 -1.58 -2.64
C VAL A 9 -3.82 -2.84 -3.40
N HIS A 10 -5.06 -2.89 -3.90
CA HIS A 10 -5.54 -4.03 -4.67
C HIS A 10 -5.09 -3.99 -6.14
N GLY A 11 -5.14 -5.15 -6.80
CA GLY A 11 -4.84 -5.31 -8.23
C GLY A 11 -6.03 -4.98 -9.14
N ALA A 12 -5.82 -5.07 -10.46
CA ALA A 12 -6.76 -4.62 -11.50
C ALA A 12 -8.09 -5.41 -11.57
N PHE A 13 -8.16 -6.60 -10.99
CA PHE A 13 -9.36 -7.46 -10.99
C PHE A 13 -9.93 -7.68 -9.59
N ALA A 14 -9.56 -6.80 -8.66
CA ALA A 14 -9.92 -6.89 -7.25
C ALA A 14 -10.51 -5.57 -6.79
N GLU A 15 -11.04 -5.58 -5.57
CA GLU A 15 -11.52 -4.40 -4.86
C GLU A 15 -10.88 -4.37 -3.46
N SER A 16 -11.06 -3.27 -2.72
CA SER A 16 -10.50 -3.13 -1.37
C SER A 16 -10.94 -4.25 -0.42
N ALA A 17 -12.13 -4.84 -0.64
CA ALA A 17 -12.66 -5.94 0.15
C ALA A 17 -11.82 -7.23 0.04
N SER A 18 -10.98 -7.38 -1.00
CA SER A 18 -10.02 -8.49 -1.11
C SER A 18 -9.01 -8.50 0.06
N TRP A 19 -8.86 -7.39 0.76
CA TRP A 19 -8.02 -7.27 1.95
C TRP A 19 -8.73 -7.50 3.28
N ASN A 20 -10.05 -7.78 3.31
CA ASN A 20 -10.83 -7.83 4.57
C ASN A 20 -10.22 -8.74 5.64
N GLY A 21 -9.72 -9.92 5.26
CA GLY A 21 -9.05 -10.83 6.19
C GLY A 21 -7.76 -10.24 6.78
N VAL A 22 -6.96 -9.57 5.95
CA VAL A 22 -5.70 -8.91 6.35
C VAL A 22 -5.99 -7.69 7.23
N VAL A 23 -6.99 -6.87 6.85
CA VAL A 23 -7.45 -5.73 7.64
C VAL A 23 -7.89 -6.19 9.03
N ALA A 24 -8.67 -7.26 9.13
CA ALA A 24 -9.12 -7.80 10.41
C ALA A 24 -7.94 -8.26 11.28
N ASP A 25 -6.95 -8.96 10.69
CA ASP A 25 -5.78 -9.43 11.45
C ASP A 25 -4.88 -8.29 11.93
N LEU A 26 -4.58 -7.32 11.06
CA LEU A 26 -3.75 -6.17 11.42
C LEU A 26 -4.43 -5.28 12.47
N LYS A 27 -5.74 -5.07 12.38
CA LYS A 27 -6.50 -4.34 13.40
C LYS A 27 -6.47 -5.05 14.75
N ARG A 28 -6.62 -6.39 14.78
CA ARG A 28 -6.47 -7.18 16.03
C ARG A 28 -5.09 -7.02 16.66
N ARG A 29 -4.06 -6.84 15.84
CA ARG A 29 -2.67 -6.58 16.29
C ARG A 29 -2.41 -5.11 16.65
N GLY A 30 -3.40 -4.22 16.54
CA GLY A 30 -3.30 -2.83 16.93
C GLY A 30 -2.73 -1.88 15.87
N TYR A 31 -2.62 -2.31 14.61
CA TYR A 31 -2.16 -1.44 13.53
C TYR A 31 -3.31 -0.57 12.98
N PRO A 32 -3.07 0.73 12.70
CA PRO A 32 -3.91 1.49 11.80
C PRO A 32 -3.79 0.93 10.38
N VAL A 33 -4.93 0.71 9.71
CA VAL A 33 -4.97 0.09 8.38
C VAL A 33 -5.92 0.86 7.46
N ILE A 34 -5.46 1.14 6.25
CA ILE A 34 -6.24 1.75 5.17
C ILE A 34 -6.18 0.83 3.95
N ALA A 35 -7.33 0.31 3.51
CA ALA A 35 -7.44 -0.37 2.23
C ALA A 35 -8.00 0.63 1.21
N ILE A 36 -7.18 1.03 0.23
CA ILE A 36 -7.59 2.06 -0.73
C ILE A 36 -8.49 1.46 -1.79
N ALA A 37 -9.45 2.25 -2.29
CA ALA A 37 -10.15 1.95 -3.53
C ALA A 37 -9.26 2.46 -4.68
N ASN A 38 -8.45 1.58 -5.25
CA ASN A 38 -7.59 1.93 -6.37
C ASN A 38 -8.47 2.20 -7.60
N PRO A 39 -8.48 3.43 -8.17
CA PRO A 39 -9.48 3.82 -9.18
C PRO A 39 -9.42 3.05 -10.51
N LEU A 40 -8.29 2.40 -10.81
CA LEU A 40 -8.03 1.67 -12.05
C LEU A 40 -8.18 2.56 -13.29
N ARG A 41 -7.66 3.80 -13.21
CA ARG A 41 -7.75 4.80 -14.28
C ARG A 41 -6.49 4.91 -15.14
N GLY A 42 -5.43 4.21 -14.76
CA GLY A 42 -4.11 4.32 -15.36
C GLY A 42 -3.06 4.38 -14.26
N LEU A 43 -1.85 3.92 -14.57
CA LEU A 43 -0.80 3.79 -13.56
C LEU A 43 -0.47 5.14 -12.91
N GLN A 44 -0.37 6.19 -13.72
CA GLN A 44 -0.02 7.54 -13.24
C GLN A 44 -1.13 8.13 -12.37
N GLU A 45 -2.39 8.02 -12.80
CA GLU A 45 -3.56 8.52 -12.08
C GLU A 45 -3.75 7.80 -10.75
N ASP A 46 -3.63 6.47 -10.76
CA ASP A 46 -3.77 5.62 -9.59
C ASP A 46 -2.63 5.85 -8.59
N ALA A 47 -1.40 6.04 -9.09
CA ALA A 47 -0.25 6.40 -8.26
C ALA A 47 -0.39 7.80 -7.65
N ALA A 48 -0.89 8.78 -8.41
CA ALA A 48 -1.16 10.12 -7.90
C ALA A 48 -2.25 10.10 -6.82
N TYR A 49 -3.29 9.29 -7.00
CA TYR A 49 -4.34 9.10 -6.00
C TYR A 49 -3.76 8.50 -4.69
N LEU A 50 -3.00 7.41 -4.79
CA LEU A 50 -2.31 6.82 -3.64
C LEU A 50 -1.35 7.83 -3.01
N ARG A 51 -0.59 8.59 -3.80
CA ARG A 51 0.33 9.61 -3.30
C ARG A 51 -0.37 10.66 -2.46
N SER A 52 -1.53 11.16 -2.91
CA SER A 52 -2.30 12.14 -2.14
C SER A 52 -2.71 11.63 -0.76
N LEU A 53 -3.04 10.34 -0.65
CA LEU A 53 -3.29 9.69 0.63
C LEU A 53 -2.01 9.62 1.47
N LEU A 54 -0.90 9.15 0.90
CA LEU A 54 0.38 9.02 1.62
C LEU A 54 0.87 10.35 2.20
N ASP A 55 0.74 11.44 1.44
CA ASP A 55 1.14 12.79 1.89
C ASP A 55 0.24 13.33 3.01
N SER A 56 -0.99 12.82 3.15
CA SER A 56 -1.89 13.17 4.27
C SER A 56 -1.59 12.42 5.56
N LEU A 57 -0.82 11.33 5.49
CA LEU A 57 -0.50 10.49 6.64
C LEU A 57 0.72 11.02 7.39
N THR A 58 0.65 11.00 8.71
CA THR A 58 1.78 11.32 9.58
C THR A 58 2.39 10.05 10.18
N GLY A 59 3.71 10.06 10.37
CA GLY A 59 4.44 8.95 10.96
C GLY A 59 4.84 7.85 9.97
N PRO A 60 5.26 6.67 10.47
CA PRO A 60 5.77 5.60 9.62
C PRO A 60 4.64 4.91 8.85
N ILE A 61 4.89 4.62 7.57
CA ILE A 61 3.93 4.01 6.65
C ILE A 61 4.53 2.72 6.09
N VAL A 62 3.72 1.67 6.04
CA VAL A 62 4.03 0.42 5.32
C VAL A 62 2.98 0.24 4.24
N ILE A 63 3.41 0.05 3.00
CA ILE A 63 2.51 -0.12 1.86
C ILE A 63 2.62 -1.55 1.35
N ALA A 64 1.48 -2.22 1.19
CA ALA A 64 1.40 -3.53 0.56
C ALA A 64 0.54 -3.47 -0.70
N GLY A 65 0.99 -4.08 -1.79
CA GLY A 65 0.16 -4.19 -2.97
C GLY A 65 0.31 -5.50 -3.70
N HIS A 66 -0.81 -5.89 -4.31
CA HIS A 66 -0.96 -7.14 -5.03
C HIS A 66 -1.05 -6.89 -6.53
N SER A 67 -0.27 -7.65 -7.32
CA SER A 67 -0.30 -7.57 -8.79
C SER A 67 -0.14 -6.12 -9.29
N TYR A 68 -1.11 -5.56 -10.02
CA TYR A 68 -1.14 -4.15 -10.45
C TYR A 68 -0.92 -3.15 -9.29
N GLY A 69 -1.43 -3.45 -8.09
CA GLY A 69 -1.20 -2.62 -6.91
C GLY A 69 0.28 -2.49 -6.53
N GLY A 70 1.10 -3.47 -6.93
CA GLY A 70 2.56 -3.41 -6.82
C GLY A 70 3.21 -2.38 -7.74
N SER A 71 2.71 -2.22 -8.96
CA SER A 71 3.15 -1.15 -9.87
C SER A 71 2.75 0.21 -9.31
N VAL A 72 1.48 0.35 -8.89
CA VAL A 72 0.95 1.60 -8.31
C VAL A 72 1.72 2.03 -7.06
N LEU A 73 2.00 1.12 -6.12
CA LEU A 73 2.74 1.47 -4.90
C LEU A 73 4.19 1.86 -5.19
N SER A 74 4.81 1.30 -6.24
CA SER A 74 6.20 1.61 -6.58
C SER A 74 6.35 3.05 -7.07
N GLU A 75 5.44 3.47 -7.96
CA GLU A 75 5.37 4.84 -8.45
C GLU A 75 4.98 5.82 -7.34
N ALA A 76 3.95 5.50 -6.54
CA ALA A 76 3.43 6.42 -5.53
C ALA A 76 4.39 6.64 -4.34
N ALA A 77 5.15 5.60 -3.96
CA ALA A 77 6.00 5.65 -2.78
C ALA A 77 7.29 6.44 -3.00
N ASP A 78 7.68 6.74 -4.24
CA ASP A 78 8.95 7.39 -4.49
C ASP A 78 9.01 8.80 -3.87
N GLY A 79 10.11 9.11 -3.19
CA GLY A 79 10.25 10.39 -2.48
C GLY A 79 9.24 10.66 -1.34
N VAL A 80 8.49 9.67 -0.83
CA VAL A 80 7.65 9.83 0.38
C VAL A 80 8.47 9.54 1.64
N PRO A 81 8.82 10.53 2.49
CA PRO A 81 9.71 10.32 3.64
C PRO A 81 9.14 9.37 4.72
N GLY A 82 7.81 9.31 4.83
CA GLY A 82 7.12 8.46 5.80
C GLY A 82 7.12 6.97 5.45
N VAL A 83 7.42 6.59 4.21
CA VAL A 83 7.35 5.19 3.77
C VAL A 83 8.58 4.40 4.23
N LYS A 84 8.36 3.44 5.12
CA LYS A 84 9.40 2.61 5.74
C LYS A 84 9.50 1.21 5.17
N ALA A 85 8.43 0.70 4.57
CA ALA A 85 8.50 -0.56 3.84
C ALA A 85 7.48 -0.65 2.70
N LEU A 86 7.87 -1.38 1.66
CA LEU A 86 7.03 -1.80 0.55
C LEU A 86 6.90 -3.32 0.58
N VAL A 87 5.69 -3.85 0.42
CA VAL A 87 5.39 -5.27 0.41
C VAL A 87 4.74 -5.63 -0.93
N TYR A 88 5.40 -6.50 -1.67
CA TYR A 88 4.96 -6.94 -3.00
C TYR A 88 4.39 -8.35 -2.90
N GLN A 89 3.15 -8.53 -3.36
CA GLN A 89 2.49 -9.83 -3.45
C GLN A 89 2.09 -10.14 -4.88
N ASN A 90 2.57 -11.25 -5.44
CA ASN A 90 2.24 -11.72 -6.81
C ASN A 90 2.48 -10.63 -7.89
N VAL A 91 3.56 -9.88 -7.73
CA VAL A 91 4.09 -8.95 -8.74
C VAL A 91 5.20 -9.70 -9.47
N GLY A 92 5.29 -9.58 -10.80
CA GLY A 92 6.10 -10.44 -11.68
C GLY A 92 7.45 -10.90 -11.08
N GLN A 93 7.67 -12.22 -11.05
CA GLN A 93 8.81 -13.00 -10.52
C GLN A 93 9.44 -12.64 -9.16
N CYS A 94 9.07 -11.54 -8.47
CA CYS A 94 9.70 -11.12 -7.22
C CYS A 94 8.67 -10.61 -6.21
N SER A 95 8.10 -11.52 -5.40
CA SER A 95 7.38 -11.13 -4.18
C SER A 95 8.38 -10.91 -3.03
N GLY A 96 8.18 -9.89 -2.19
CA GLY A 96 9.14 -9.56 -1.13
C GLY A 96 8.82 -8.29 -0.33
N VAL A 97 9.57 -8.08 0.76
CA VAL A 97 9.49 -6.88 1.62
C VAL A 97 10.75 -6.03 1.42
N TYR A 98 10.58 -4.79 0.98
CA TYR A 98 11.66 -3.83 0.80
C TYR A 98 11.59 -2.75 1.89
N ARG A 99 12.61 -2.66 2.75
CA ARG A 99 12.67 -1.67 3.82
C ARG A 99 13.45 -0.44 3.35
N ARG A 100 12.93 0.75 3.65
CA ARG A 100 13.60 2.05 3.43
C ARG A 100 14.15 2.57 4.76
N GLY A 101 15.31 3.23 4.68
CA GLY A 101 16.03 3.82 5.82
C GLY A 101 15.25 4.90 6.57
#